data_AF-A0AAD7QGU6-F1
#
_entry.id   AF-A0AAD7QGU6-F1
#
_cell.length_a   1.000
_cell.length_b   1.000
_cell.length_c   1.000
_cell.angle_alpha   90.00
_cell.angle_beta   90.00
_cell.angle_gamma   90.00
#
_symmetry.space_group_name_H-M   'P 1'
#
loop_
_entity.id
_entity.type
_entity.pdbx_description
1 polymer ?
#
loop_
_entity_poly.entity_id
_entity_poly.type
_entity_poly.pdbx_seq_one_letter_code
_entity_poly.pdbx_strand_id
1 'polypeptide(L)'
;MGLIKGVIGDAILTSIWVFGASTLRIFTSQIAIALGAQPMSWVGLFITTILATILVFLISLIGKALGGASFNPSTTVSFYTAGLRPDSSLSSMAVRFPAQAAGGACGAMAILLVMPTQFKHMLKGPSLKVDLHTGAIAEGALTFVLNFAILFIMLRGPKNPLLKVYLLALTTVGLVIPGSRYTGPSMNPANAFGWAYVNNSHNTWEQFYVYWICPFIGAILAASIFRFLFLSPIKKKKS
;
A
#
# COMPACT_ATOMS: atom_id res chain seq x y z
N MET A 1 -16.89 -2.92 -14.29
CA MET A 1 -15.73 -3.62 -14.90
C MET A 1 -15.92 -5.12 -14.74
N GLY A 2 -15.65 -5.93 -15.78
CA GLY A 2 -15.72 -7.39 -15.65
C GLY A 2 -14.64 -7.93 -14.69
N LEU A 3 -14.96 -9.00 -13.95
CA LEU A 3 -14.09 -9.58 -12.92
C LEU A 3 -12.68 -9.89 -13.43
N ILE A 4 -12.57 -10.53 -14.61
CA ILE A 4 -11.30 -10.91 -15.23
C ILE A 4 -10.41 -9.68 -15.49
N LYS A 5 -10.97 -8.61 -16.04
CA LYS A 5 -10.23 -7.36 -16.28
C LYS A 5 -9.73 -6.75 -14.97
N GLY A 6 -10.54 -6.82 -13.91
CA GLY A 6 -10.14 -6.35 -12.58
C GLY A 6 -9.02 -7.18 -11.95
N VAL A 7 -9.06 -8.50 -12.09
CA VAL A 7 -8.02 -9.43 -11.63
C VAL A 7 -6.68 -9.12 -12.30
N ILE A 8 -6.67 -9.00 -13.63
CA ILE A 8 -5.46 -8.68 -14.41
C ILE A 8 -4.94 -7.29 -14.02
N GLY A 9 -5.83 -6.30 -13.95
CA GLY A 9 -5.43 -4.93 -13.61
C GLY A 9 -4.82 -4.82 -12.21
N ASP A 10 -5.38 -5.54 -11.23
CA ASP A 10 -4.88 -5.59 -9.87
C ASP A 10 -3.49 -6.23 -9.78
N ALA A 11 -3.25 -7.32 -10.50
CA ALA A 11 -1.94 -7.96 -10.56
C ALA A 11 -0.88 -7.02 -11.18
N ILE A 12 -1.22 -6.37 -12.30
CA ILE A 12 -0.32 -5.41 -12.98
C ILE A 12 0.01 -4.23 -12.06
N LEU A 13 -0.98 -3.59 -11.46
CA LEU A 13 -0.74 -2.45 -10.58
C LEU A 13 0.07 -2.83 -9.35
N THR A 14 -0.19 -4.01 -8.78
CA THR A 14 0.56 -4.47 -7.60
C THR A 14 2.01 -4.75 -7.97
N SER A 15 2.28 -5.34 -9.13
CA SER A 15 3.64 -5.52 -9.64
C SER A 15 4.37 -4.19 -9.81
N ILE A 16 3.73 -3.20 -10.44
CA ILE A 16 4.28 -1.84 -10.61
C ILE A 16 4.55 -1.19 -9.24
N TRP A 17 3.63 -1.33 -8.29
CA TRP A 17 3.80 -0.81 -6.94
C TRP A 17 5.01 -1.42 -6.23
N VAL A 18 5.08 -2.76 -6.15
CA VAL A 18 6.17 -3.43 -5.42
C VAL A 18 7.52 -3.16 -6.10
N PHE A 19 7.58 -3.20 -7.43
CA PHE A 19 8.78 -2.83 -8.18
C PHE A 19 9.20 -1.38 -7.88
N GLY A 20 8.29 -0.42 -8.11
CA GLY A 20 8.57 1.01 -8.02
C GLY A 20 8.89 1.46 -6.59
N ALA A 21 8.11 1.03 -5.60
CA ALA A 21 8.31 1.39 -4.19
C ALA A 21 9.70 0.96 -3.69
N SER A 22 10.20 -0.18 -4.17
CA SER A 22 11.52 -0.71 -3.82
C SER A 22 12.68 0.13 -4.36
N THR A 23 12.45 0.93 -5.40
CA THR A 23 13.45 1.84 -5.95
C THR A 23 13.54 3.18 -5.21
N LEU A 24 12.50 3.56 -4.46
CA LEU A 24 12.38 4.89 -3.84
C LEU A 24 13.60 5.21 -2.96
N ARG A 25 14.00 4.28 -2.08
CA ARG A 25 15.15 4.48 -1.19
C ARG A 25 16.46 4.67 -1.96
N ILE A 26 16.64 3.92 -3.04
CA ILE A 26 17.85 3.98 -3.88
C ILE A 26 17.91 5.34 -4.56
N PHE A 27 16.84 5.74 -5.25
CA PHE A 27 16.79 7.04 -5.94
C PHE A 27 16.90 8.21 -4.96
N THR A 28 16.21 8.16 -3.82
CA THR A 28 16.38 9.17 -2.77
C THR A 28 17.83 9.28 -2.34
N SER A 29 18.51 8.16 -2.10
CA SER A 29 19.91 8.17 -1.68
C SER A 29 20.81 8.80 -2.74
N GLN A 30 20.65 8.43 -4.02
CA GLN A 30 21.46 8.95 -5.11
C GLN A 30 21.22 10.45 -5.32
N ILE A 31 19.96 10.88 -5.34
CA ILE A 31 19.59 12.30 -5.53
C ILE A 31 20.08 13.14 -4.34
N ALA A 32 19.89 12.67 -3.10
CA ALA A 32 20.33 13.39 -1.92
C ALA A 32 21.86 13.59 -1.93
N ILE A 33 22.63 12.53 -2.21
CA ILE A 33 24.09 12.60 -2.30
C ILE A 33 24.52 13.56 -3.41
N ALA A 34 23.89 13.49 -4.59
CA ALA A 34 24.18 14.39 -5.71
C ALA A 34 23.91 15.87 -5.38
N LEU A 35 22.95 16.15 -4.49
CA LEU A 35 22.64 17.48 -3.98
C LEU A 35 23.48 17.89 -2.76
N GLY A 36 24.44 17.08 -2.33
CA GLY A 36 25.26 17.34 -1.14
C GLY A 36 24.50 17.16 0.19
N ALA A 37 23.36 16.48 0.18
CA ALA A 37 22.52 16.24 1.34
C ALA A 37 22.62 14.80 1.85
N GLN A 38 22.34 14.61 3.14
CA GLN A 38 22.28 13.26 3.74
C GLN A 38 20.99 12.54 3.34
N PRO A 39 21.01 11.26 2.94
CA PRO A 39 19.80 10.52 2.55
C PRO A 39 18.72 10.42 3.65
N MET A 40 19.13 10.33 4.92
CA MET A 40 18.22 10.34 6.08
C MET A 40 18.08 11.74 6.69
N SER A 41 17.88 12.75 5.86
CA SER A 41 17.60 14.13 6.27
C SER A 41 16.19 14.57 5.85
N TRP A 42 15.77 15.76 6.28
CA TRP A 42 14.54 16.40 5.79
C TRP A 42 14.50 16.54 4.27
N VAL A 43 15.66 16.79 3.63
CA VAL A 43 15.79 16.84 2.17
C VAL A 43 15.52 15.46 1.57
N GLY A 44 16.10 14.40 2.13
CA GLY A 44 15.87 13.03 1.68
C GLY A 44 14.41 12.58 1.84
N LEU A 45 13.75 12.97 2.93
CA LEU A 45 12.32 12.74 3.13
C LEU A 45 11.49 13.47 2.08
N PHE A 46 11.80 14.74 1.81
CA PHE A 46 11.13 15.51 0.78
C PHE A 46 11.28 14.86 -0.61
N ILE A 47 12.50 14.46 -0.99
CA ILE A 47 12.77 13.73 -2.24
C ILE A 47 11.93 12.44 -2.30
N THR A 48 11.92 11.65 -1.22
CA THR A 48 11.15 10.41 -1.15
C THR A 48 9.66 10.66 -1.35
N THR A 49 9.11 11.71 -0.72
CA THR A 49 7.70 12.07 -0.87
C THR A 49 7.38 12.48 -2.30
N ILE A 50 8.25 13.23 -2.98
CA ILE A 50 8.07 13.60 -4.39
C ILE A 50 8.10 12.35 -5.29
N LEU A 51 9.09 11.47 -5.13
CA LEU A 51 9.18 10.22 -5.89
C LEU A 51 7.96 9.32 -5.65
N ALA A 52 7.53 9.17 -4.40
CA ALA A 52 6.33 8.42 -4.05
C ALA A 52 5.06 9.04 -4.64
N THR A 53 4.97 10.38 -4.67
CA THR A 53 3.86 11.10 -5.29
C THR A 53 3.78 10.78 -6.78
N ILE A 54 4.90 10.83 -7.50
CA ILE A 54 4.96 10.49 -8.93
C ILE A 54 4.53 9.03 -9.14
N LEU A 55 5.05 8.10 -8.36
CA LEU A 55 4.71 6.68 -8.46
C LEU A 55 3.20 6.43 -8.24
N VAL A 56 2.64 6.97 -7.15
CA VAL A 56 1.22 6.79 -6.83
C VAL A 56 0.34 7.49 -7.87
N PHE A 57 0.77 8.64 -8.41
CA PHE A 57 0.05 9.32 -9.48
C PHE A 57 -0.03 8.47 -10.76
N LEU A 58 1.11 7.90 -11.21
CA LEU A 58 1.15 7.01 -12.37
C LEU A 58 0.30 5.75 -12.16
N ILE A 59 0.42 5.10 -11.00
CA ILE A 59 -0.41 3.95 -10.63
C ILE A 59 -1.89 4.32 -10.63
N SER A 60 -2.24 5.52 -10.17
CA SER A 60 -3.63 6.00 -10.19
C SER A 60 -4.17 6.22 -11.60
N LEU A 61 -3.34 6.71 -12.53
CA LEU A 61 -3.70 6.86 -13.94
C LEU A 61 -3.91 5.50 -14.62
N ILE A 62 -2.95 4.59 -14.45
CA ILE A 62 -3.02 3.23 -15.00
C ILE A 62 -4.23 2.50 -14.40
N GLY A 63 -4.47 2.62 -13.10
CA GLY A 63 -5.59 1.99 -12.43
C GLY A 63 -6.95 2.47 -12.94
N LYS A 64 -7.08 3.77 -13.24
CA LYS A 64 -8.27 4.31 -13.91
C LYS A 64 -8.45 3.74 -15.31
N ALA A 65 -7.39 3.69 -16.12
CA ALA A 65 -7.43 3.11 -17.47
C ALA A 65 -7.79 1.61 -17.44
N LEU A 66 -7.35 0.90 -16.42
CA LEU A 66 -7.67 -0.50 -16.16
C LEU A 66 -9.00 -0.69 -15.41
N GLY A 67 -9.87 0.33 -15.35
CA GLY A 67 -11.25 0.21 -14.86
C GLY A 67 -11.41 0.25 -13.33
N GLY A 68 -10.48 0.89 -12.63
CA GLY A 68 -10.49 1.02 -11.17
C GLY A 68 -9.75 -0.12 -10.45
N ALA A 69 -8.66 -0.61 -11.06
CA ALA A 69 -7.79 -1.58 -10.45
C ALA A 69 -7.16 -1.06 -9.14
N SER A 70 -6.78 -1.98 -8.25
CA SER A 70 -6.31 -1.74 -6.90
C SER A 70 -5.05 -2.56 -6.63
N PHE A 71 -4.08 -1.98 -5.93
CA PHE A 71 -2.80 -2.63 -5.62
C PHE A 71 -2.59 -2.94 -4.13
N ASN A 72 -3.60 -2.64 -3.31
CA ASN A 72 -3.55 -2.85 -1.86
C ASN A 72 -4.83 -3.57 -1.39
N PRO A 73 -4.72 -4.81 -0.86
CA PRO A 73 -5.86 -5.52 -0.30
C PRO A 73 -6.51 -4.77 0.85
N SER A 74 -5.73 -4.19 1.78
CA SER A 74 -6.24 -3.44 2.93
C SER A 74 -7.06 -2.22 2.50
N THR A 75 -6.56 -1.45 1.53
CA THR A 75 -7.31 -0.32 0.97
C THR A 75 -8.58 -0.79 0.25
N THR A 76 -8.51 -1.91 -0.47
CA THR A 76 -9.69 -2.50 -1.11
C THR A 76 -10.78 -2.85 -0.08
N VAL A 77 -10.40 -3.50 1.03
CA VAL A 77 -11.31 -3.81 2.13
C VAL A 77 -11.85 -2.53 2.77
N SER A 78 -11.01 -1.52 3.01
CA SER A 78 -11.43 -0.25 3.62
C SER A 78 -12.52 0.45 2.80
N PHE A 79 -12.32 0.57 1.48
CA PHE A 79 -13.32 1.17 0.60
C PHE A 79 -14.61 0.35 0.51
N TYR A 80 -14.51 -0.99 0.52
CA TYR A 80 -15.67 -1.86 0.56
C TYR A 80 -16.47 -1.67 1.86
N THR A 81 -15.83 -1.70 3.02
CA THR A 81 -16.45 -1.49 4.34
C THR A 81 -17.09 -0.10 4.47
N ALA A 82 -16.47 0.93 3.88
CA ALA A 82 -17.02 2.28 3.83
C ALA A 82 -18.23 2.42 2.89
N GLY A 83 -18.55 1.41 2.08
CA GLY A 83 -19.64 1.45 1.10
C GLY A 83 -19.30 2.22 -0.18
N LEU A 84 -18.00 2.43 -0.46
CA LEU A 84 -17.50 3.20 -1.61
C LEU A 84 -17.20 2.32 -2.84
N ARG A 85 -17.46 1.01 -2.75
CA ARG A 85 -17.33 0.05 -3.84
C ARG A 85 -18.60 -0.80 -3.97
N PRO A 86 -19.74 -0.21 -4.39
CA PRO A 86 -21.04 -0.90 -4.45
C PRO A 86 -21.03 -2.09 -5.41
N ASP A 87 -20.21 -2.06 -6.46
CA ASP A 87 -20.10 -3.13 -7.46
C ASP A 87 -19.13 -4.25 -7.04
N SER A 88 -18.47 -4.14 -5.89
CA SER A 88 -17.57 -5.17 -5.38
C SER A 88 -18.30 -6.11 -4.42
N SER A 89 -18.06 -7.42 -4.55
CA SER A 89 -18.54 -8.45 -3.63
C SER A 89 -17.39 -9.10 -2.86
N LEU A 90 -17.69 -9.78 -1.76
CA LEU A 90 -16.70 -10.61 -1.04
C LEU A 90 -16.06 -11.66 -1.97
N SER A 91 -16.87 -12.30 -2.83
CA SER A 91 -16.38 -13.27 -3.83
C SER A 91 -15.43 -12.64 -4.84
N SER A 92 -15.70 -11.41 -5.30
CA SER A 92 -14.79 -10.71 -6.21
C SER A 92 -13.45 -10.39 -5.55
N MET A 93 -13.44 -10.05 -4.26
CA MET A 93 -12.21 -9.78 -3.51
C MET A 93 -11.42 -11.07 -3.27
N ALA A 94 -12.10 -12.19 -3.00
CA ALA A 94 -11.46 -13.50 -2.81
C ALA A 94 -10.62 -13.94 -4.02
N VAL A 95 -11.01 -13.55 -5.25
CA VAL A 95 -10.24 -13.84 -6.47
C VAL A 95 -9.19 -12.77 -6.75
N ARG A 96 -9.48 -11.51 -6.43
CA ARG A 96 -8.57 -10.38 -6.68
C ARG A 96 -7.37 -10.33 -5.73
N PHE A 97 -7.52 -10.70 -4.47
CA PHE A 97 -6.41 -10.66 -3.50
C PHE A 97 -5.27 -11.63 -3.84
N PRO A 98 -5.52 -12.89 -4.24
CA PRO A 98 -4.48 -13.76 -4.77
C PRO A 98 -3.76 -13.16 -5.99
N ALA A 99 -4.50 -12.48 -6.88
CA ALA A 99 -3.90 -11.82 -8.04
C ALA A 99 -3.02 -10.61 -7.66
N GLN A 100 -3.43 -9.83 -6.67
CA GLN A 100 -2.58 -8.77 -6.09
C GLN A 100 -1.32 -9.39 -5.47
N ALA A 101 -1.45 -10.46 -4.68
CA ALA A 101 -0.32 -11.17 -4.07
C ALA A 101 0.66 -11.72 -5.12
N ALA A 102 0.16 -12.36 -6.18
CA ALA A 102 0.96 -12.83 -7.31
C ALA A 102 1.65 -11.67 -8.03
N GLY A 103 0.93 -10.57 -8.29
CA GLY A 103 1.50 -9.34 -8.83
C GLY A 103 2.63 -8.79 -7.96
N GLY A 104 2.45 -8.79 -6.63
CA GLY A 104 3.48 -8.38 -5.69
C GLY A 104 4.74 -9.25 -5.76
N ALA A 105 4.58 -10.57 -5.86
CA ALA A 105 5.70 -11.50 -6.07
C ALA A 105 6.42 -11.23 -7.40
N CYS A 106 5.67 -11.06 -8.49
CA CYS A 106 6.26 -10.69 -9.79
C CYS A 106 7.04 -9.38 -9.73
N GLY A 107 6.51 -8.35 -9.05
CA GLY A 107 7.17 -7.06 -8.88
C GLY A 107 8.49 -7.18 -8.08
N ALA A 108 8.48 -7.95 -6.99
CA ALA A 108 9.66 -8.22 -6.17
C ALA A 108 10.73 -9.01 -6.95
N MET A 109 10.33 -10.04 -7.69
CA MET A 109 11.23 -10.81 -8.55
C MET A 109 11.83 -9.96 -9.67
N ALA A 110 11.00 -9.16 -10.34
CA ALA A 110 11.43 -8.29 -11.43
C ALA A 110 12.49 -7.28 -10.97
N ILE A 111 12.29 -6.64 -9.81
CA ILE A 111 13.28 -5.68 -9.30
C ILE A 111 14.60 -6.37 -8.94
N LEU A 112 14.57 -7.56 -8.35
CA LEU A 112 15.78 -8.31 -8.01
C LEU A 112 16.55 -8.82 -9.24
N LEU A 113 15.83 -9.09 -10.34
CA LEU A 113 16.42 -9.48 -11.61
C LEU A 113 17.18 -8.32 -12.26
N VAL A 114 16.58 -7.14 -12.32
CA VAL A 114 17.13 -5.99 -13.09
C VAL A 114 18.03 -5.07 -12.28
N MET A 115 17.96 -5.11 -10.93
CA MET A 115 18.74 -4.18 -10.10
C MET A 115 20.25 -4.47 -10.18
N PRO A 116 21.11 -3.46 -10.42
CA PRO A 116 22.55 -3.61 -10.36
C PRO A 116 23.03 -4.15 -9.01
N THR A 117 24.05 -5.02 -9.02
CA THR A 117 24.57 -5.74 -7.85
C THR A 117 24.91 -4.79 -6.69
N GLN A 118 25.50 -3.63 -6.99
CA GLN A 118 25.84 -2.59 -6.01
C GLN A 118 24.64 -2.06 -5.21
N PHE A 119 23.41 -2.13 -5.74
CA PHE A 119 22.21 -1.64 -5.07
C PHE A 119 21.32 -2.75 -4.51
N LYS A 120 21.56 -4.02 -4.85
CA LYS A 120 20.73 -5.15 -4.39
C LYS A 120 20.61 -5.24 -2.87
N HIS A 121 21.65 -4.88 -2.13
CA HIS A 121 21.64 -4.87 -0.65
C HIS A 121 20.65 -3.87 -0.04
N MET A 122 20.22 -2.86 -0.81
CA MET A 122 19.22 -1.86 -0.40
C MET A 122 17.78 -2.34 -0.61
N LEU A 123 17.58 -3.38 -1.41
CA LEU A 123 16.28 -4.00 -1.66
C LEU A 123 15.91 -4.88 -0.48
N LYS A 124 15.00 -4.41 0.37
CA LYS A 124 14.48 -5.15 1.52
C LYS A 124 12.98 -4.99 1.59
N GLY A 125 12.29 -6.11 1.73
CA GLY A 125 10.86 -6.13 2.03
C GLY A 125 10.55 -5.82 3.50
N PRO A 126 9.25 -5.83 3.83
CA PRO A 126 8.78 -5.89 5.21
C PRO A 126 9.40 -7.08 5.95
N SER A 127 9.70 -6.90 7.23
CA SER A 127 10.30 -7.92 8.09
C SER A 127 10.01 -7.58 9.54
N LEU A 128 9.52 -8.53 10.32
CA LEU A 128 9.29 -8.34 11.74
C LEU A 128 10.62 -8.15 12.49
N LYS A 129 10.71 -7.12 13.35
CA LYS A 129 11.90 -6.75 14.14
C LYS A 129 11.65 -6.77 15.65
N VAL A 130 10.41 -7.02 16.04
CA VAL A 130 9.93 -7.10 17.43
C VAL A 130 9.23 -8.45 17.62
N ASP A 131 8.69 -8.72 18.81
CA ASP A 131 7.86 -9.91 18.99
C ASP A 131 6.60 -9.88 18.10
N LEU A 132 6.04 -11.06 17.86
CA LEU A 132 4.92 -11.28 16.95
C LEU A 132 3.71 -10.38 17.27
N HIS A 133 3.36 -10.23 18.55
CA HIS A 133 2.15 -9.51 18.95
C HIS A 133 2.36 -7.99 18.87
N THR A 134 3.52 -7.50 19.30
CA THR A 134 3.86 -6.08 19.15
C THR A 134 3.91 -5.68 17.68
N GLY A 135 4.49 -6.51 16.81
CA GLY A 135 4.49 -6.28 15.36
C GLY A 135 3.09 -6.29 14.75
N ALA A 136 2.26 -7.26 15.15
CA ALA A 136 0.86 -7.36 14.74
C ALA A 136 0.05 -6.11 15.10
N ILE A 137 0.17 -5.63 16.35
CA ILE A 137 -0.47 -4.39 16.82
C ILE A 137 0.03 -3.19 16.02
N ALA A 138 1.35 -3.09 15.80
CA ALA A 138 1.95 -2.01 15.05
C ALA A 138 1.43 -1.97 13.60
N GLU A 139 1.39 -3.09 12.88
CA GLU A 139 0.86 -3.13 11.51
C GLU A 139 -0.64 -2.82 11.43
N GLY A 140 -1.42 -3.35 12.37
CA GLY A 140 -2.84 -3.03 12.46
C GLY A 140 -3.06 -1.53 12.67
N ALA A 141 -2.33 -0.92 13.61
CA ALA A 141 -2.43 0.51 13.92
C ALA A 141 -1.95 1.40 12.75
N LEU A 142 -0.83 1.07 12.13
CA LEU A 142 -0.32 1.81 10.97
C LEU A 142 -1.28 1.71 9.78
N THR A 143 -1.82 0.51 9.52
CA THR A 143 -2.82 0.31 8.47
C THR A 143 -4.13 1.05 8.77
N PHE A 144 -4.53 1.11 10.04
CA PHE A 144 -5.68 1.92 10.48
C PHE A 144 -5.46 3.40 10.14
N VAL A 145 -4.34 3.99 10.59
CA VAL A 145 -4.05 5.41 10.36
C VAL A 145 -3.96 5.71 8.86
N LEU A 146 -3.27 4.84 8.09
CA LEU A 146 -3.17 4.98 6.64
C LEU A 146 -4.55 4.99 5.98
N ASN A 147 -5.41 4.01 6.27
CA ASN A 147 -6.71 3.91 5.62
C ASN A 147 -7.68 5.01 6.06
N PHE A 148 -7.63 5.43 7.33
CA PHE A 148 -8.42 6.57 7.80
C PHE A 148 -8.01 7.85 7.07
N ALA A 149 -6.70 8.10 6.94
CA ALA A 149 -6.17 9.22 6.18
C ALA A 149 -6.53 9.13 4.69
N ILE A 150 -6.45 7.95 4.07
CA ILE A 150 -6.88 7.75 2.68
C ILE A 150 -8.34 8.16 2.50
N LEU A 151 -9.24 7.66 3.35
CA LEU A 151 -10.67 8.00 3.28
C LEU A 151 -10.91 9.49 3.47
N PHE A 152 -10.23 10.10 4.45
CA PHE A 152 -10.34 11.52 4.74
C PHE A 152 -9.84 12.38 3.57
N ILE A 153 -8.65 12.11 3.05
CA ILE A 153 -8.05 12.85 1.93
C ILE A 153 -8.89 12.68 0.67
N MET A 154 -9.40 11.47 0.38
CA MET A 154 -10.17 11.22 -0.83
C MET A 154 -11.55 11.89 -0.82
N LEU A 155 -12.26 11.81 0.31
CA LEU A 155 -13.64 12.28 0.41
C LEU A 155 -13.77 13.72 0.90
N ARG A 156 -12.79 14.21 1.68
CA ARG A 156 -12.84 15.54 2.32
C ARG A 156 -11.57 16.36 2.16
N GLY A 157 -10.54 15.81 1.54
CA GLY A 157 -9.33 16.54 1.22
C GLY A 157 -9.48 17.52 0.04
N PRO A 158 -8.37 18.13 -0.40
CA PRO A 158 -8.37 19.15 -1.44
C PRO A 158 -8.98 18.67 -2.76
N LYS A 159 -9.57 19.58 -3.54
CA LYS A 159 -10.14 19.23 -4.87
C LYS A 159 -9.05 18.87 -5.89
N ASN A 160 -7.85 19.42 -5.75
CA ASN A 160 -6.74 19.18 -6.67
C ASN A 160 -6.24 17.71 -6.58
N PRO A 161 -6.30 16.94 -7.69
CA PRO A 161 -5.86 15.54 -7.70
C PRO A 161 -4.39 15.33 -7.36
N LEU A 162 -3.49 16.22 -7.80
CA LEU A 162 -2.07 16.12 -7.50
C LEU A 162 -1.81 16.35 -6.01
N LEU A 163 -2.46 17.35 -5.42
CA LEU A 163 -2.33 17.61 -3.99
C LEU A 163 -2.89 16.45 -3.15
N LYS A 164 -4.00 15.83 -3.58
CA LYS A 164 -4.51 14.60 -2.96
C LYS A 164 -3.47 13.48 -2.95
N VAL A 165 -2.87 13.19 -4.11
CA VAL A 165 -1.85 12.14 -4.22
C VAL A 165 -0.61 12.48 -3.41
N TYR A 166 -0.18 13.74 -3.40
CA TYR A 166 0.92 14.21 -2.56
C TYR A 166 0.65 13.98 -1.07
N LEU A 167 -0.55 14.32 -0.58
CA LEU A 167 -0.92 14.07 0.82
C LEU A 167 -0.93 12.58 1.15
N LEU A 168 -1.41 11.72 0.24
CA LEU A 168 -1.36 10.26 0.42
C LEU A 168 0.09 9.74 0.52
N ALA A 169 0.97 10.22 -0.36
CA ALA A 169 2.38 9.88 -0.35
C ALA A 169 3.07 10.38 0.94
N LEU A 170 2.78 11.62 1.35
CA LEU A 170 3.30 12.20 2.58
C LEU A 170 2.87 11.39 3.82
N THR A 171 1.59 11.04 3.92
CA THR A 171 1.10 10.17 5.00
C THR A 171 1.81 8.82 4.98
N THR A 172 1.98 8.21 3.82
CA THR A 172 2.62 6.89 3.70
C THR A 172 4.08 6.95 4.14
N VAL A 173 4.86 7.92 3.64
CA VAL A 173 6.26 8.13 4.05
C VAL A 173 6.35 8.44 5.54
N GLY A 174 5.45 9.28 6.06
CA GLY A 174 5.38 9.63 7.48
C GLY A 174 5.11 8.42 8.39
N LEU A 175 4.28 7.46 7.97
CA LEU A 175 4.00 6.23 8.71
C LEU A 175 5.13 5.19 8.58
N VAL A 176 5.84 5.18 7.45
CA VAL A 176 6.97 4.26 7.24
C VAL A 176 8.09 4.51 8.23
N ILE A 177 8.36 5.77 8.58
CA ILE A 177 9.45 6.15 9.51
C ILE A 177 9.31 5.45 10.88
N PRO A 178 8.24 5.67 11.66
CA PRO A 178 8.07 5.03 12.97
C PRO A 178 7.86 3.51 12.85
N GLY A 179 7.10 3.05 11.86
CA GLY A 179 6.84 1.62 11.70
C GLY A 179 8.08 0.81 11.29
N SER A 180 9.10 1.47 10.73
CA SER A 180 10.31 0.78 10.25
C SER A 180 11.08 0.07 11.36
N ARG A 181 10.89 0.47 12.62
CA ARG A 181 11.47 -0.18 13.81
C ARG A 181 10.72 -1.44 14.26
N TYR A 182 9.48 -1.63 13.81
CA TYR A 182 8.63 -2.74 14.22
C TYR A 182 8.53 -3.83 13.14
N THR A 183 8.07 -3.46 11.94
CA THR A 183 7.74 -4.43 10.88
C THR A 183 8.29 -4.07 9.49
N GLY A 184 8.91 -2.88 9.32
CA GLY A 184 9.23 -2.40 7.97
C GLY A 184 7.94 -2.20 7.18
N PRO A 185 7.13 -1.18 7.55
CA PRO A 185 5.71 -1.34 7.58
C PRO A 185 5.13 -1.42 6.18
N SER A 186 4.46 -2.53 5.90
CA SER A 186 3.90 -2.77 4.58
C SER A 186 2.59 -2.00 4.41
N MET A 187 1.71 -2.09 5.42
CA MET A 187 0.32 -1.61 5.38
C MET A 187 -0.47 -2.09 4.13
N ASN A 188 0.08 -3.10 3.45
CA ASN A 188 -0.35 -3.65 2.18
C ASN A 188 0.02 -5.15 2.19
N PRO A 189 -0.96 -6.05 2.38
CA PRO A 189 -0.71 -7.49 2.45
C PRO A 189 -0.05 -8.07 1.19
N ALA A 190 -0.41 -7.56 0.00
CA ALA A 190 0.17 -8.05 -1.25
C ALA A 190 1.64 -7.64 -1.43
N ASN A 191 2.01 -6.45 -0.96
CA ASN A 191 3.41 -6.02 -0.93
C ASN A 191 4.25 -6.88 0.03
N ALA A 192 3.75 -7.14 1.24
CA ALA A 192 4.44 -8.00 2.20
C ALA A 192 4.58 -9.42 1.66
N PHE A 193 3.51 -9.96 1.07
CA PHE A 193 3.52 -11.29 0.48
C PHE A 193 4.56 -11.41 -0.64
N GLY A 194 4.66 -10.41 -1.52
CA GLY A 194 5.62 -10.45 -2.64
C GLY A 194 7.06 -10.63 -2.17
N TRP A 195 7.45 -9.90 -1.13
CA TRP A 195 8.78 -10.05 -0.51
C TRP A 195 8.94 -11.34 0.27
N ALA A 196 7.91 -11.76 1.02
CA ALA A 196 7.92 -13.04 1.72
C ALA A 196 8.02 -14.23 0.75
N TYR A 197 7.45 -14.11 -0.44
CA TYR A 197 7.54 -15.13 -1.49
C TYR A 197 8.98 -15.32 -1.95
N VAL A 198 9.66 -14.23 -2.31
CA VAL A 198 11.07 -14.30 -2.73
C VAL A 198 11.99 -14.79 -1.61
N ASN A 199 11.65 -14.48 -0.36
CA ASN A 199 12.40 -14.91 0.82
C ASN A 199 11.96 -16.29 1.35
N ASN A 200 11.12 -17.05 0.63
CA ASN A 200 10.60 -18.36 1.04
C ASN A 200 9.95 -18.38 2.44
N SER A 201 9.34 -17.26 2.86
CA SER A 201 8.68 -17.07 4.16
C SER A 201 7.17 -16.76 4.02
N HIS A 202 6.62 -16.89 2.81
CA HIS A 202 5.23 -16.56 2.50
C HIS A 202 4.18 -17.45 3.18
N ASN A 203 4.58 -18.64 3.64
CA ASN A 203 3.73 -19.61 4.34
C ASN A 203 3.86 -19.55 5.87
N THR A 204 4.54 -18.54 6.42
CA THR A 204 4.75 -18.41 7.86
C THR A 204 3.53 -17.84 8.57
N TRP A 205 3.40 -18.16 9.86
CA TRP A 205 2.37 -17.55 10.72
C TRP A 205 2.57 -16.04 10.87
N GLU A 206 3.83 -15.58 10.90
CA GLU A 206 4.15 -14.14 10.85
C GLU A 206 3.50 -13.49 9.62
N GLN A 207 3.71 -14.07 8.44
CA GLN A 207 3.16 -13.52 7.21
C GLN A 207 1.63 -13.42 7.27
N PHE A 208 0.96 -14.49 7.70
CA PHE A 208 -0.50 -14.53 7.75
C PHE A 208 -1.09 -13.63 8.83
N TYR A 209 -0.54 -13.66 10.04
CA TYR A 209 -1.07 -12.90 11.18
C TYR A 209 -0.72 -11.41 11.11
N VAL A 210 0.57 -11.08 11.01
CA VAL A 210 1.07 -9.70 11.08
C VAL A 210 0.75 -8.91 9.82
N TYR A 211 0.88 -9.52 8.63
CA TYR A 211 0.80 -8.79 7.37
C TYR A 211 -0.49 -9.01 6.57
N TRP A 212 -1.36 -9.95 6.94
CA TRP A 212 -2.70 -10.09 6.36
C TRP A 212 -3.81 -9.74 7.36
N ILE A 213 -3.92 -10.48 8.46
CA ILE A 213 -5.04 -10.34 9.41
C ILE A 213 -5.05 -8.94 10.05
N CYS A 214 -3.94 -8.52 10.66
CA CYS A 214 -3.91 -7.25 11.38
C CYS A 214 -4.12 -6.02 10.48
N PRO A 215 -3.54 -5.95 9.28
CA PRO A 215 -3.85 -4.90 8.31
C PRO A 215 -5.33 -4.88 7.90
N PHE A 216 -5.98 -6.02 7.71
CA PHE A 216 -7.42 -6.06 7.43
C PHE A 216 -8.25 -5.54 8.61
N ILE A 217 -7.93 -5.93 9.84
CA ILE A 217 -8.59 -5.41 11.04
C ILE A 217 -8.44 -3.88 11.10
N GLY A 218 -7.23 -3.36 10.93
CA GLY A 218 -6.97 -1.92 10.91
C GLY A 218 -7.76 -1.18 9.83
N ALA A 219 -7.80 -1.73 8.61
CA ALA A 219 -8.54 -1.16 7.48
C ALA A 219 -10.07 -1.14 7.70
N ILE A 220 -10.63 -2.21 8.28
CA ILE A 220 -12.05 -2.33 8.61
C ILE A 220 -12.42 -1.33 9.71
N LEU A 221 -11.61 -1.24 10.76
CA LEU A 221 -11.83 -0.29 11.86
C LEU A 221 -11.79 1.16 11.34
N ALA A 222 -10.80 1.50 10.53
CA ALA A 222 -10.67 2.83 9.93
C ALA A 222 -11.92 3.20 9.11
N ALA A 223 -12.37 2.29 8.25
CA ALA A 223 -13.57 2.49 7.43
C ALA A 223 -14.84 2.60 8.26
N SER A 224 -14.99 1.76 9.30
CA SER A 224 -16.16 1.75 10.18
C SER A 224 -16.29 3.05 10.97
N ILE A 225 -15.18 3.50 11.57
CA ILE A 225 -15.14 4.78 12.30
C ILE A 225 -15.37 5.95 11.35
N PHE A 226 -14.70 5.98 10.19
CA PHE A 226 -14.90 7.02 9.19
C PHE A 226 -16.36 7.08 8.76
N ARG A 227 -16.97 5.94 8.44
CA ARG A 227 -18.37 5.85 8.04
C ARG A 227 -19.29 6.38 9.13
N PHE A 228 -19.08 5.97 10.38
CA PHE A 228 -19.89 6.41 11.53
C PHE A 228 -19.81 7.93 11.74
N LEU A 229 -18.61 8.51 11.67
CA LEU A 229 -18.40 9.94 11.93
C LEU A 229 -18.80 10.84 10.75
N PHE A 230 -18.67 10.34 9.52
CA PHE A 230 -18.59 11.21 8.34
C PHE A 230 -19.50 10.86 7.18
N LEU A 231 -20.03 9.64 7.12
CA LEU A 231 -20.96 9.23 6.08
C LEU A 231 -22.37 9.11 6.67
N SER A 232 -23.29 9.94 6.19
CA SER A 232 -24.70 9.85 6.60
C SER A 232 -25.28 8.48 6.20
N PRO A 233 -26.26 7.94 6.95
CA PRO A 233 -26.94 6.70 6.58
C PRO A 233 -27.49 6.82 5.16
N ILE A 234 -27.19 5.84 4.31
CA ILE A 234 -27.76 5.75 2.97
C ILE A 234 -29.28 5.69 3.14
N LYS A 235 -29.99 6.78 2.80
CA LYS A 235 -31.45 6.73 2.65
C LYS A 235 -31.73 5.69 1.57
N LYS A 236 -32.17 4.49 1.97
CA LYS A 236 -32.72 3.51 1.03
C LYS A 236 -33.80 4.23 0.23
N LYS A 237 -33.59 4.37 -1.08
CA LYS A 237 -34.65 4.80 -2.00
C LYS A 237 -35.78 3.78 -1.80
N LYS A 238 -36.92 4.20 -1.24
CA LYS A 238 -38.11 3.36 -1.18
C LYS A 238 -38.44 3.00 -2.63
N SER A 239 -38.37 1.70 -2.96
CA SER A 239 -39.00 1.16 -4.17
C SER A 239 -40.49 1.13 -3.95
#